data_AF-A0A7W8LJ35-F1
#
_entry.id   AF-A0A7W8LJ35-F1
#
_cell.length_a   1.000
_cell.length_b   1.000
_cell.length_c   1.000
_cell.angle_alpha   90.00
_cell.angle_beta   90.00
_cell.angle_gamma   90.00
#
_symmetry.space_group_name_H-M   'P 1'
#
loop_
_entity.id
_entity.type
_entity.pdbx_description
1 polymer ?
#
loop_
_entity_poly.entity_id
_entity_poly.type
_entity_poly.pdbx_seq_one_letter_code
_entity_poly.pdbx_strand_id
1 'polypeptide(L)'
;MFDNYDDGPRRGRPPIEIRHVLNSVMWVLHTRAPWSAMPEHYVPYQTAHRYYLRWKKTGVLSAIMLALFKTDDALETRATRKGGVRAG
;
A
#
# COMPACT_ATOMS: atom_id res chain seq x y z
N MET A 1 7.63 -21.55 12.63
CA MET A 1 8.87 -21.05 12.01
C MET A 1 8.56 -19.79 11.20
N PHE A 2 8.36 -18.67 11.89
CA PHE A 2 8.48 -17.32 11.35
C PHE A 2 9.21 -16.55 12.43
N ASP A 3 10.42 -16.12 12.11
CA ASP A 3 11.43 -15.71 13.07
C ASP A 3 11.09 -14.40 13.80
N ASN A 4 11.66 -14.33 14.99
CA ASN A 4 11.55 -13.30 16.02
C ASN A 4 11.82 -11.89 15.49
N TYR A 5 11.06 -10.89 15.98
CA TYR A 5 11.52 -9.51 16.00
C TYR A 5 11.75 -9.11 17.46
N ASP A 6 13.03 -9.18 17.83
CA ASP A 6 13.63 -8.78 19.08
C ASP A 6 13.26 -7.33 19.46
N ASP A 7 12.76 -7.16 20.69
CA ASP A 7 12.50 -5.88 21.37
C ASP A 7 13.85 -5.24 21.77
N GLY A 8 14.56 -4.66 20.81
CA GLY A 8 15.78 -3.87 21.00
C GLY A 8 15.52 -2.35 21.19
N PRO A 9 16.44 -1.60 21.83
CA PRO A 9 16.16 -0.36 22.55
C PRO A 9 15.60 0.78 21.69
N ARG A 10 14.57 1.46 22.25
CA ARG A 10 13.85 2.63 21.73
C ARG A 10 14.81 3.74 21.27
N ARG A 11 15.15 3.73 19.98
CA ARG A 11 15.74 4.86 19.28
C ARG A 11 14.76 5.24 18.19
N GLY A 12 13.78 6.06 18.57
CA GLY A 12 12.62 6.37 17.73
C GLY A 12 13.06 6.81 16.34
N ARG A 13 12.81 5.96 15.34
CA ARG A 13 12.95 6.32 13.93
C ARG A 13 12.08 7.57 13.73
N PRO A 14 12.58 8.63 13.07
CA PRO A 14 11.77 9.81 12.80
C PRO A 14 10.42 9.38 12.24
N PRO A 15 9.32 9.97 12.72
CA PRO A 15 7.98 9.54 12.34
C PRO A 15 7.90 9.52 10.83
N ILE A 16 7.52 8.36 10.27
CA ILE A 16 7.34 8.24 8.85
C ILE A 16 6.14 9.10 8.49
N GLU A 17 6.36 10.10 7.64
CA GLU A 17 5.30 10.97 7.14
C GLU A 17 4.20 10.13 6.48
N ILE A 18 3.00 10.17 7.05
CA ILE A 18 1.85 9.38 6.57
C ILE A 18 1.50 9.73 5.12
N ARG A 19 1.78 10.97 4.70
CA ARG A 19 1.64 11.40 3.30
C ARG A 19 2.51 10.56 2.36
N HIS A 20 3.76 10.27 2.72
CA HIS A 20 4.66 9.50 1.88
C HIS A 20 4.21 8.03 1.81
N VAL A 21 3.74 7.48 2.92
CA VAL A 21 3.14 6.14 2.95
C VAL A 21 1.92 6.08 2.04
N LEU A 22 1.03 7.07 2.13
CA LEU A 22 -0.15 7.15 1.29
C LEU A 22 0.21 7.24 -0.20
N ASN A 23 1.18 8.09 -0.56
CA ASN A 23 1.65 8.21 -1.94
C ASN A 23 2.18 6.87 -2.48
N SER A 24 2.96 6.14 -1.68
CA SER A 24 3.46 4.81 -2.04
C SER A 24 2.35 3.78 -2.24
N VAL A 25 1.36 3.77 -1.35
CA VAL A 25 0.20 2.88 -1.48
C VAL A 25 -0.62 3.25 -2.74
N MET A 26 -0.85 4.54 -2.98
CA MET A 26 -1.54 5.01 -4.18
C MET A 26 -0.79 4.66 -5.46
N TRP A 27 0.54 4.76 -5.48
CA TRP A 27 1.33 4.39 -6.65
C TRP A 27 1.11 2.93 -7.04
N VAL A 28 1.09 2.01 -6.07
CA VAL A 28 0.81 0.58 -6.32
C VAL A 28 -0.63 0.37 -6.79
N LEU A 29 -1.60 1.03 -6.15
CA LEU A 29 -3.01 0.91 -6.54
C LEU A 29 -3.28 1.47 -7.95
N HIS A 30 -2.62 2.57 -8.32
CA HIS A 30 -2.78 3.25 -9.59
C HIS A 30 -2.02 2.55 -10.73
N THR A 31 -0.76 2.17 -10.51
CA THR A 31 0.11 1.52 -11.51
C THR A 31 -0.19 0.03 -11.66
N ARG A 32 -0.74 -0.60 -10.60
CA ARG A 32 -0.89 -2.07 -10.48
C ARG A 32 0.40 -2.88 -10.60
N ALA A 33 1.52 -2.21 -10.42
CA ALA A 33 2.82 -2.85 -10.35
C ALA A 33 2.96 -3.59 -9.00
N PRO A 34 3.80 -4.63 -8.93
CA PRO A 34 4.11 -5.26 -7.67
C PRO A 34 4.84 -4.28 -6.74
N TRP A 35 4.70 -4.47 -5.43
CA TRP A 35 5.37 -3.65 -4.41
C TRP A 35 6.90 -3.57 -4.58
N SER A 36 7.52 -4.61 -5.13
CA SER A 36 8.96 -4.67 -5.42
C SER A 36 9.41 -3.76 -6.56
N ALA A 37 8.51 -3.36 -7.46
CA ALA A 37 8.82 -2.47 -8.57
C ALA A 37 8.72 -0.99 -8.18
N MET A 38 8.44 -0.70 -6.91
CA MET A 38 8.26 0.66 -6.45
C MET A 38 9.60 1.41 -6.46
N PRO A 39 9.64 2.63 -7.03
CA PRO A 39 10.85 3.44 -7.05
C PRO A 39 11.43 3.73 -5.67
N GLU A 40 12.74 3.89 -5.57
CA GLU A 40 13.45 4.14 -4.29
C GLU A 40 13.11 5.48 -3.62
N HIS A 41 12.54 6.44 -4.34
CA HIS A 41 12.11 7.73 -3.78
C HIS A 41 10.86 7.62 -2.89
N TYR A 42 10.19 6.47 -2.91
CA TYR A 42 9.05 6.17 -2.04
C TYR A 42 9.50 5.58 -0.70
N VAL A 43 8.56 5.46 0.26
CA VAL A 43 8.87 4.74 1.50
C VAL A 43 9.20 3.27 1.18
N PRO A 44 9.99 2.57 2.01
CA PRO A 44 10.28 1.16 1.77
C PRO A 44 9.01 0.34 1.56
N TYR A 45 8.96 -0.47 0.50
CA TYR A 45 7.75 -1.19 0.07
C TYR A 45 7.14 -2.06 1.17
N GLN A 46 7.96 -2.62 2.06
CA GLN A 46 7.52 -3.39 3.22
C GLN A 46 6.68 -2.54 4.19
N THR A 47 7.05 -1.27 4.38
CA THR A 47 6.32 -0.32 5.21
C THR A 47 5.00 0.05 4.55
N ALA A 48 5.02 0.41 3.26
CA ALA A 48 3.80 0.74 2.52
C ALA A 48 2.80 -0.43 2.51
N HIS A 49 3.29 -1.66 2.30
CA HIS A 49 2.46 -2.86 2.30
C HIS A 49 1.81 -3.12 3.68
N ARG A 50 2.56 -2.98 4.78
CA ARG A 50 1.98 -3.10 6.15
C ARG A 50 0.89 -2.08 6.42
N TYR A 51 1.10 -0.83 6.02
CA TYR A 51 0.09 0.22 6.17
C TYR A 51 -1.13 -0.03 5.29
N TYR A 52 -0.94 -0.47 4.05
CA TYR A 52 -2.03 -0.89 3.17
C TYR A 52 -2.89 -1.99 3.81
N LEU A 53 -2.27 -3.06 4.32
CA LEU A 53 -3.01 -4.16 4.98
C LEU A 53 -3.77 -3.66 6.21
N ARG A 54 -3.13 -2.80 7.03
CA ARG A 54 -3.76 -2.19 8.21
C ARG A 54 -4.96 -1.32 7.82
N TRP A 55 -4.81 -0.44 6.83
CA TRP A 55 -5.86 0.46 6.37
C TRP A 55 -6.99 -0.28 5.65
N LYS A 56 -6.67 -1.34 4.91
CA LYS A 56 -7.66 -2.21 4.31
C LYS A 56 -8.50 -2.94 5.36
N LYS A 57 -7.86 -3.50 6.40
CA LYS A 57 -8.56 -4.19 7.49
C LYS A 57 -9.43 -3.25 8.33
N THR A 58 -9.00 -2.01 8.53
CA THR A 58 -9.69 -1.02 9.37
C THR A 58 -10.69 -0.16 8.59
N GLY A 59 -10.78 -0.30 7.26
CA GLY A 59 -11.65 0.54 6.42
C GLY A 59 -11.13 1.96 6.18
N VAL A 60 -10.00 2.35 6.79
CA VAL A 60 -9.35 3.65 6.58
C VAL A 60 -9.01 3.87 5.12
N LEU A 61 -8.59 2.83 4.40
CA LEU A 61 -8.28 2.94 2.98
C LEU A 61 -9.53 3.37 2.19
N SER A 62 -10.68 2.79 2.50
CA SER A 62 -11.95 3.14 1.87
C SER A 62 -12.36 4.59 2.19
N ALA A 63 -12.18 5.02 3.44
CA ALA A 63 -12.45 6.41 3.84
C ALA A 63 -11.55 7.41 3.11
N ILE A 64 -10.26 7.09 2.96
CA ILE A 64 -9.31 7.92 2.21
C ILE A 64 -9.71 7.99 0.73
N MET A 65 -10.03 6.85 0.12
CA MET A 65 -10.48 6.81 -1.28
C MET A 65 -11.76 7.61 -1.49
N LEU A 66 -12.72 7.51 -0.56
CA LEU A 66 -13.95 8.30 -0.61
C LEU A 66 -13.67 9.80 -0.48
N ALA A 67 -12.79 10.20 0.44
CA ALA A 67 -12.45 11.60 0.66
C ALA A 67 -11.68 12.22 -0.53
N LEU A 68 -10.80 11.44 -1.16
CA LEU A 68 -9.99 11.91 -2.28
C LEU A 68 -10.74 11.91 -3.62
N PHE A 69 -11.56 10.89 -3.85
CA PHE A 69 -12.19 10.67 -5.17
C PHE A 69 -13.68 11.02 -5.21
N LYS A 70 -14.31 11.39 -4.07
CA LYS A 70 -15.74 11.76 -3.96
C LYS A 70 -16.65 10.95 -4.91
N THR A 71 -16.61 9.63 -4.72
CA THR A 71 -17.52 8.63 -5.31
C THR A 71 -17.40 8.41 -6.84
N ASP A 72 -17.17 7.13 -7.17
CA ASP A 72 -17.54 6.38 -8.39
C ASP A 72 -16.55 6.10 -9.55
N ASP A 73 -15.52 6.89 -9.87
CA ASP A 73 -14.71 6.54 -11.07
C ASP A 73 -13.56 5.53 -10.81
N ALA A 74 -13.01 5.55 -9.60
CA ALA A 74 -11.76 4.84 -9.29
C ALA A 74 -11.93 3.35 -8.95
N LEU A 75 -13.13 2.92 -8.55
CA LEU A 75 -13.45 1.50 -8.28
C LEU A 75 -13.98 0.79 -9.54
N GLU A 76 -14.63 1.53 -10.45
CA GLU A 76 -15.22 1.01 -11.68
C GLU A 76 -14.21 0.73 -12.80
N THR A 77 -13.08 1.45 -12.87
CA THR A 77 -12.14 1.26 -14.00
C THR A 77 -11.53 -0.16 -14.06
N ARG A 78 -11.70 -1.02 -13.04
CA ARG A 78 -10.76 -2.13 -12.91
C ARG A 78 -11.18 -3.45 -12.27
N ALA A 79 -12.43 -3.61 -11.83
CA ALA A 79 -12.93 -4.90 -11.34
C ALA A 79 -13.26 -5.90 -12.47
N THR A 80 -13.27 -5.47 -13.74
CA THR A 80 -13.76 -6.26 -14.88
C THR A 80 -12.82 -6.24 -16.09
N ARG A 81 -11.62 -6.81 -15.97
CA ARG A 81 -10.97 -7.44 -17.14
C ARG A 81 -10.03 -8.58 -16.74
N LYS A 82 -10.65 -9.76 -16.67
CA LYS A 82 -10.25 -11.00 -17.35
C LYS A 82 -8.73 -11.25 -17.48
N GLY A 83 -8.27 -12.24 -16.70
CA GLY A 83 -7.48 -13.38 -17.17
C GLY A 83 -6.17 -13.17 -17.93
N GLY A 84 -5.10 -13.75 -17.40
CA GLY A 84 -3.88 -14.12 -18.13
C GLY A 84 -2.90 -14.74 -17.14
N VAL A 85 -2.86 -16.07 -16.97
CA VAL A 85 -2.19 -17.09 -17.81
C VAL A 85 -0.65 -16.98 -17.75
N ARG A 86 -0.07 -17.99 -17.06
CA ARG A 86 1.17 -18.77 -17.28
C ARG A 86 2.55 -18.11 -17.27
N ALA A 87 3.47 -18.77 -16.56
CA ALA A 87 4.66 -19.49 -17.08
C ALA A 87 5.53 -19.87 -15.86
N GLY A 88 6.11 -21.06 -15.68
CA GLY A 88 6.22 -22.31 -16.42
C GLY A 88 6.93 -23.31 -15.49
#